data_AF-A0A7L1CK39-F1
#
_entry.id   AF-A0A7L1CK39-F1
#
_cell.length_a   1.000
_cell.length_b   1.000
_cell.length_c   1.000
_cell.angle_alpha   90.00
_cell.angle_beta   90.00
_cell.angle_gamma   90.00
#
_symmetry.space_group_name_H-M   'P 1'
#
loop_
_entity.id
_entity.type
_entity.pdbx_description
1 polymer ?
#
loop_
_entity_poly.entity_id
_entity_poly.type
_entity_poly.pdbx_seq_one_letter_code
_entity_poly.pdbx_strand_id
1 'polypeptide(L)'
;LYTREEVKRHRTPQDRVWVTHGTEVFDVTDFVELHPGGADKVLLAAGGALEPFWALYAVHSQPHVLELLREYKVGELSPEEAPPSPDAAQDPFAGDPPRHPGLRVNSLKPFNAEPPAQLLAERFLTPNELFFTRNHLPVPAVDPGSYRLQVEGPGGRALSLSLSELRGRFPKHEVTATLQCAGNRRSEMSRVRPVKGLPWDIGAISTARWGGARLRDVLLHAGFGEHREGEWHVCFEGLDVDVGGSPYGASIPYSRAVSSASDVLLAYEMNGEELPRDHGFPVRVVVPGVVGARSVKWLRRVAVSPAESPSHWQQNDYKGFCPSVDWDTVDYRTAPAIQELPVQSAITQPPAGAAVPPGELTVKGYAWSGGGREVVRVDVWTLWELRAPVAAGEELEIVCKAVDASYNVQPDTVAPIWNLRGVLSNAWHRVRVSVS
;
A
#
# COMPACT_ATOMS: atom_id res chain seq x y z
N LEU A 1 -11.76 -1.90 39.84
CA LEU A 1 -11.85 -0.48 39.45
C LEU A 1 -10.46 0.11 39.59
N TYR A 2 -10.03 0.92 38.63
CA TYR A 2 -8.68 1.51 38.57
C TYR A 2 -8.75 3.01 38.29
N THR A 3 -7.75 3.75 38.76
CA THR A 3 -7.51 5.15 38.35
C THR A 3 -6.60 5.22 37.13
N ARG A 4 -6.59 6.34 36.40
CA ARG A 4 -5.65 6.48 35.26
C ARG A 4 -4.20 6.46 35.72
N GLU A 5 -3.91 6.97 36.92
CA GLU A 5 -2.57 6.93 37.51
C GLU A 5 -2.11 5.51 37.87
N GLU A 6 -3.02 4.63 38.26
CA GLU A 6 -2.71 3.21 38.46
C GLU A 6 -2.43 2.53 37.13
N VAL A 7 -3.27 2.75 36.11
CA VAL A 7 -3.04 2.21 34.75
C VAL A 7 -1.69 2.69 34.19
N LYS A 8 -1.32 3.96 34.42
CA LYS A 8 -0.03 4.53 33.99
C LYS A 8 1.19 3.84 34.59
N ARG A 9 1.08 3.04 35.66
CA ARG A 9 2.21 2.28 36.22
C ARG A 9 2.56 1.04 35.38
N HIS A 10 1.62 0.56 34.58
CA HIS A 10 1.71 -0.67 33.79
C HIS A 10 2.18 -0.35 32.36
N ARG A 11 3.46 -0.02 32.19
CA ARG A 11 4.03 0.44 30.91
C ARG A 11 5.04 -0.51 30.27
N THR A 12 5.48 -1.54 30.98
CA THR A 12 6.56 -2.43 30.55
C THR A 12 6.11 -3.88 30.66
N PRO A 13 6.71 -4.83 29.93
CA PRO A 13 6.40 -6.25 30.10
C PRO A 13 6.60 -6.75 31.53
N GLN A 14 7.58 -6.20 32.26
CA GLN A 14 7.86 -6.55 33.65
C GLN A 14 6.74 -6.08 34.58
N ASP A 15 6.21 -4.87 34.34
CA ASP A 15 5.14 -4.27 35.13
C ASP A 15 3.73 -4.62 34.61
N ARG A 16 3.63 -5.48 33.59
CA ARG A 16 2.45 -5.64 32.72
C ARG A 16 2.18 -4.38 31.88
N VAL A 17 1.64 -4.58 30.67
CA VAL A 17 1.29 -3.52 29.72
C VAL A 17 -0.22 -3.33 29.74
N TRP A 18 -0.69 -2.29 30.44
CA TRP A 18 -2.12 -1.99 30.48
C TRP A 18 -2.49 -0.83 29.56
N VAL A 19 -3.70 -0.87 29.02
CA VAL A 19 -4.28 0.16 28.16
C VAL A 19 -5.75 0.39 28.52
N THR A 20 -6.32 1.52 28.10
CA THR A 20 -7.74 1.82 28.29
C THR A 20 -8.46 2.05 26.97
N HIS A 21 -9.74 1.68 26.90
CA HIS A 21 -10.65 2.08 25.81
C HIS A 21 -12.04 2.33 26.40
N GLY A 22 -12.58 3.53 26.21
CA GLY A 22 -13.73 4.02 26.95
C GLY A 22 -13.44 4.07 28.45
N THR A 23 -14.21 3.31 29.22
CA THR A 23 -14.03 3.13 30.67
C THR A 23 -13.41 1.78 31.02
N GLU A 24 -13.04 0.95 30.06
CA GLU A 24 -12.51 -0.39 30.30
C GLU A 24 -10.97 -0.38 30.35
N VAL A 25 -10.40 -1.27 31.18
CA VAL A 25 -8.95 -1.46 31.36
C VAL A 25 -8.57 -2.86 30.91
N PHE A 26 -7.52 -2.95 30.10
CA PHE A 26 -7.08 -4.17 29.44
C PHE A 26 -5.60 -4.43 29.73
N ASP A 27 -5.25 -5.67 30.08
CA ASP A 27 -3.86 -6.14 30.18
C ASP A 27 -3.49 -6.82 28.87
N VAL A 28 -2.79 -6.08 28.01
CA VAL A 28 -2.40 -6.54 26.67
C VAL A 28 -0.99 -7.10 26.63
N THR A 29 -0.38 -7.41 27.79
CA THR A 29 1.01 -7.89 27.88
C THR A 29 1.29 -9.04 26.93
N ASP A 30 0.43 -10.06 26.94
CA ASP A 30 0.60 -11.26 26.12
C ASP A 30 0.18 -11.04 24.65
N PHE A 31 -0.47 -9.91 24.34
CA PHE A 31 -0.87 -9.54 22.99
C PHE A 31 0.17 -8.68 22.26
N VAL A 32 1.07 -8.00 22.98
CA VAL A 32 2.03 -7.05 22.41
C VAL A 32 2.81 -7.67 21.25
N GLU A 33 3.33 -8.88 21.43
CA GLU A 33 4.11 -9.58 20.39
C GLU A 33 3.26 -10.15 19.26
N LEU A 34 1.96 -10.35 19.50
CA LEU A 34 0.99 -10.89 18.53
C LEU A 34 0.36 -9.80 17.65
N HIS A 35 0.59 -8.51 17.96
CA HIS A 35 -0.05 -7.41 17.25
C HIS A 35 0.44 -7.32 15.80
N PRO A 36 -0.48 -7.29 14.80
CA PRO A 36 -0.09 -7.31 13.38
C PRO A 36 0.64 -6.05 12.87
N GLY A 37 0.74 -4.99 13.68
CA GLY A 37 1.54 -3.80 13.44
C GLY A 37 2.90 -3.80 14.17
N GLY A 38 3.20 -4.87 14.91
CA GLY A 38 4.41 -5.03 15.73
C GLY A 38 4.27 -4.46 17.15
N ALA A 39 5.08 -5.00 18.07
CA ALA A 39 5.10 -4.64 19.49
C ALA A 39 5.24 -3.14 19.74
N ASP A 40 6.14 -2.48 18.99
CA ASP A 40 6.45 -1.06 19.16
C ASP A 40 5.20 -0.17 19.07
N LYS A 41 4.23 -0.52 18.21
CA LYS A 41 3.01 0.29 18.01
C LYS A 41 2.04 0.16 19.17
N VAL A 42 1.94 -1.02 19.78
CA VAL A 42 1.09 -1.24 20.97
C VAL A 42 1.71 -0.58 22.19
N LEU A 43 3.03 -0.67 22.33
CA LEU A 43 3.76 -0.08 23.45
C LEU A 43 3.68 1.45 23.51
N LEU A 44 3.40 2.12 22.38
CA LEU A 44 3.11 3.56 22.38
C LEU A 44 1.86 3.92 23.21
N ALA A 45 0.91 2.99 23.33
CA ALA A 45 -0.29 3.17 24.12
C ALA A 45 -0.14 2.70 25.58
N ALA A 46 1.01 2.13 25.95
CA ALA A 46 1.23 1.51 27.25
C ALA A 46 0.99 2.50 28.40
N GLY A 47 0.16 2.11 29.36
CA GLY A 47 -0.30 2.93 30.47
C GLY A 47 -1.24 4.07 30.07
N GLY A 48 -1.88 4.00 28.89
CA GLY A 48 -2.68 5.08 28.32
C GLY A 48 -3.91 4.63 27.54
N ALA A 49 -4.56 5.62 26.91
CA ALA A 49 -5.79 5.48 26.14
C ALA A 49 -5.53 5.00 24.70
N LEU A 50 -6.34 4.05 24.22
CA LEU A 50 -6.28 3.51 22.86
C LEU A 50 -6.92 4.44 21.82
N GLU A 51 -7.83 5.32 22.24
CA GLU A 51 -8.66 6.18 21.38
C GLU A 51 -7.86 7.01 20.37
N PRO A 52 -6.74 7.67 20.73
CA PRO A 52 -5.93 8.42 19.76
C PRO A 52 -5.35 7.52 18.65
N PHE A 53 -5.00 6.27 18.99
CA PHE A 53 -4.45 5.30 18.04
C PHE A 53 -5.54 4.68 17.18
N TRP A 54 -6.71 4.42 17.75
CA TRP A 54 -7.87 3.85 17.05
C TRP A 54 -8.50 4.84 16.07
N ALA A 55 -8.47 6.14 16.41
CA ALA A 55 -8.85 7.21 15.50
C ALA A 55 -7.98 7.22 14.23
N LEU A 56 -6.67 6.93 14.35
CA LEU A 56 -5.73 6.85 13.23
C LEU A 56 -5.89 5.55 12.42
N TYR A 57 -6.14 4.44 13.11
CA TYR A 57 -6.21 3.11 12.53
C TYR A 57 -7.61 2.52 12.69
N ALA A 58 -8.57 2.97 11.90
CA ALA A 58 -9.99 2.59 12.06
C ALA A 58 -10.27 1.08 11.89
N VAL A 59 -9.29 0.30 11.41
CA VAL A 59 -9.35 -1.19 11.47
C VAL A 59 -9.60 -1.69 12.89
N HIS A 60 -9.11 -0.98 13.92
CA HIS A 60 -9.31 -1.37 15.31
C HIS A 60 -10.75 -1.14 15.80
N SER A 61 -11.53 -0.28 15.13
CA SER A 61 -12.95 -0.08 15.42
C SER A 61 -13.85 -1.18 14.84
N GLN A 62 -13.29 -2.17 14.14
CA GLN A 62 -14.07 -3.28 13.61
C GLN A 62 -14.52 -4.25 14.73
N PRO A 63 -15.72 -4.86 14.63
CA PRO A 63 -16.27 -5.71 15.69
C PRO A 63 -15.32 -6.83 16.15
N HIS A 64 -14.64 -7.50 15.22
CA HIS A 64 -13.72 -8.59 15.56
C HIS A 64 -12.48 -8.13 16.36
N VAL A 65 -12.02 -6.88 16.18
CA VAL A 65 -10.89 -6.33 16.97
C VAL A 65 -11.36 -5.93 18.37
N LEU A 66 -12.58 -5.40 18.48
CA LEU A 66 -13.23 -5.13 19.76
C LEU A 66 -13.46 -6.44 20.54
N GLU A 67 -13.89 -7.51 19.88
CA GLU A 67 -14.04 -8.84 20.47
C GLU A 67 -12.69 -9.38 20.97
N LEU A 68 -11.64 -9.29 20.15
CA LEU A 68 -10.28 -9.67 20.56
C LEU A 68 -9.80 -8.86 21.76
N LEU A 69 -9.99 -7.53 21.76
CA LEU A 69 -9.57 -6.68 22.88
C LEU A 69 -10.28 -7.07 24.19
N ARG A 70 -11.55 -7.49 24.13
CA ARG A 70 -12.31 -7.91 25.32
C ARG A 70 -11.73 -9.12 26.03
N GLU A 71 -11.03 -10.01 25.31
CA GLU A 71 -10.34 -11.16 25.93
C GLU A 71 -9.27 -10.72 26.95
N TYR A 72 -8.73 -9.51 26.79
CA TYR A 72 -7.70 -8.93 27.63
C TYR A 72 -8.24 -8.01 28.73
N LYS A 73 -9.57 -7.94 28.93
CA LYS A 73 -10.16 -7.05 29.94
C LYS A 73 -9.79 -7.50 31.35
N VAL A 74 -9.21 -6.60 32.14
CA VAL A 74 -8.84 -6.83 33.55
C VAL A 74 -9.59 -5.94 34.53
N GLY A 75 -10.29 -4.91 34.05
CA GLY A 75 -11.22 -4.15 34.88
C GLY A 75 -11.78 -2.93 34.18
N GLU A 76 -12.16 -1.93 34.99
CA GLU A 76 -12.79 -0.69 34.54
C GLU A 76 -12.22 0.49 35.33
N LEU A 77 -12.21 1.66 34.71
CA LEU A 77 -11.86 2.92 35.35
C LEU A 77 -12.91 3.32 36.38
N SER A 78 -12.48 3.98 37.45
CA SER A 78 -13.39 4.55 38.45
C SER A 78 -14.33 5.58 37.80
N PRO A 79 -15.61 5.70 38.23
CA PRO A 79 -16.60 6.60 37.60
C PRO A 79 -16.20 8.08 37.52
N GLU A 80 -15.32 8.53 38.42
CA GLU A 80 -14.76 9.89 38.47
C GLU A 80 -13.70 10.16 37.39
N GLU A 81 -13.24 9.12 36.68
CA GLU A 81 -12.20 9.14 35.64
C GLU A 81 -12.76 9.02 34.21
N ALA A 82 -14.09 9.24 34.07
CA ALA A 82 -14.80 9.20 32.80
C ALA A 82 -14.03 9.98 31.72
N PRO A 83 -13.85 9.41 30.52
CA PRO A 83 -13.07 10.06 29.48
C PRO A 83 -13.64 11.46 29.17
N PRO A 84 -12.78 12.45 28.83
CA PRO A 84 -13.28 13.67 28.21
C PRO A 84 -14.14 13.29 27.00
N SER A 85 -15.17 14.10 26.71
CA SER A 85 -16.05 13.88 25.55
C SER A 85 -15.22 13.56 24.30
N PRO A 86 -15.63 12.58 23.46
CA PRO A 86 -14.94 12.25 22.20
C PRO A 86 -14.76 13.46 21.27
N ASP A 87 -15.48 14.56 21.49
CA ASP A 87 -15.35 15.84 20.78
C ASP A 87 -14.00 16.58 20.98
N ALA A 88 -13.17 16.19 21.96
CA ALA A 88 -11.90 16.88 22.23
C ALA A 88 -10.71 16.40 21.35
N ALA A 89 -10.84 15.28 20.64
CA ALA A 89 -9.83 14.82 19.68
C ALA A 89 -10.25 15.25 18.26
N GLN A 90 -9.59 16.26 17.69
CA GLN A 90 -9.78 16.59 16.28
C GLN A 90 -9.50 15.35 15.43
N ASP A 91 -10.50 14.92 14.66
CA ASP A 91 -10.39 13.82 13.69
C ASP A 91 -9.16 14.05 12.79
N PRO A 92 -8.12 13.20 12.87
CA PRO A 92 -6.86 13.45 12.17
C PRO A 92 -7.03 13.43 10.64
N PHE A 93 -8.14 12.89 10.15
CA PHE A 93 -8.50 12.84 8.74
C PHE A 93 -9.38 14.01 8.27
N ALA A 94 -9.73 14.97 9.12
CA ALA A 94 -10.61 16.08 8.76
C ALA A 94 -10.07 16.93 7.58
N GLY A 95 -8.74 17.00 7.44
CA GLY A 95 -8.06 17.71 6.34
C GLY A 95 -7.83 16.89 5.07
N ASP A 96 -8.34 15.65 5.01
CA ASP A 96 -8.22 14.82 3.82
C ASP A 96 -8.97 15.43 2.62
N PRO A 97 -8.48 15.26 1.39
CA PRO A 97 -9.15 15.78 0.19
C PRO A 97 -10.50 15.09 -0.06
N PRO A 98 -11.43 15.74 -0.78
CA PRO A 98 -12.60 15.05 -1.33
C PRO A 98 -12.19 14.07 -2.44
N ARG A 99 -12.99 13.02 -2.64
CA ARG A 99 -12.75 11.99 -3.67
C ARG A 99 -13.99 11.73 -4.51
N HIS A 100 -13.79 11.16 -5.69
CA HIS A 100 -14.89 10.81 -6.59
C HIS A 100 -15.81 9.75 -5.95
N PRO A 101 -17.14 9.96 -5.92
CA PRO A 101 -18.08 9.06 -5.23
C PRO A 101 -18.23 7.70 -5.92
N GLY A 102 -17.84 7.59 -7.18
CA GLY A 102 -17.87 6.33 -7.93
C GLY A 102 -16.75 5.35 -7.57
N LEU A 103 -15.81 5.72 -6.68
CA LEU A 103 -14.78 4.79 -6.20
C LEU A 103 -15.39 3.73 -5.28
N ARG A 104 -14.89 2.50 -5.36
CA ARG A 104 -15.22 1.42 -4.43
C ARG A 104 -14.33 1.56 -3.20
N VAL A 105 -14.88 2.17 -2.16
CA VAL A 105 -14.18 2.44 -0.90
C VAL A 105 -14.16 1.17 -0.03
N ASN A 106 -12.97 0.74 0.38
CA ASN A 106 -12.78 -0.35 1.33
C ASN A 106 -12.38 0.14 2.74
N SER A 107 -11.85 1.36 2.84
CA SER A 107 -11.61 2.05 4.11
C SER A 107 -11.76 3.55 3.92
N LEU A 108 -12.49 4.22 4.82
CA LEU A 108 -12.62 5.68 4.80
C LEU A 108 -11.46 6.38 5.53
N LYS A 109 -10.93 5.75 6.59
CA LYS A 109 -9.92 6.33 7.49
C LYS A 109 -8.94 5.24 7.94
N PRO A 110 -7.71 5.20 7.41
CA PRO A 110 -7.22 6.00 6.28
C PRO A 110 -7.93 5.67 4.97
N PHE A 111 -8.03 6.64 4.05
CA PHE A 111 -8.75 6.46 2.80
C PHE A 111 -8.08 5.42 1.89
N ASN A 112 -8.83 4.38 1.53
CA ASN A 112 -8.41 3.34 0.61
C ASN A 112 -9.58 2.93 -0.30
N ALA A 113 -9.37 3.05 -1.61
CA ALA A 113 -10.40 2.79 -2.60
C ALA A 113 -9.81 2.41 -3.96
N GLU A 114 -10.57 1.64 -4.72
CA GLU A 114 -10.26 1.22 -6.09
C GLU A 114 -11.34 1.72 -7.06
N PRO A 115 -11.03 1.92 -8.36
CA PRO A 115 -12.06 2.20 -9.34
C PRO A 115 -13.01 1.00 -9.50
N PRO A 116 -14.23 1.22 -10.00
CA PRO A 116 -15.06 0.13 -10.51
C PRO A 116 -14.28 -0.70 -11.53
N ALA A 117 -14.27 -2.02 -11.35
CA ALA A 117 -13.51 -2.96 -12.17
C ALA A 117 -13.75 -2.78 -13.67
N GLN A 118 -15.00 -2.50 -14.06
CA GLN A 118 -15.42 -2.32 -15.44
C GLN A 118 -14.74 -1.13 -16.11
N LEU A 119 -14.34 -0.10 -15.36
CA LEU A 119 -13.69 1.11 -15.89
C LEU A 119 -12.16 0.97 -15.98
N LEU A 120 -11.59 -0.03 -15.32
CA LEU A 120 -10.14 -0.13 -15.11
C LEU A 120 -9.38 -0.34 -16.43
N ALA A 121 -9.97 -1.09 -17.36
CA ALA A 121 -9.39 -1.42 -18.67
C ALA A 121 -10.01 -0.62 -19.83
N GLU A 122 -10.81 0.43 -19.57
CA GLU A 122 -11.41 1.27 -20.62
C GLU A 122 -10.40 2.23 -21.25
N ARG A 123 -9.37 2.63 -20.49
CA ARG A 123 -8.34 3.55 -20.95
C ARG A 123 -6.97 3.06 -20.51
N PHE A 124 -5.98 3.29 -21.35
CA PHE A 124 -4.59 2.96 -21.00
C PHE A 124 -4.05 3.79 -19.84
N LEU A 125 -4.37 5.09 -19.83
CA LEU A 125 -4.09 5.99 -18.70
C LEU A 125 -5.37 6.12 -17.87
N THR A 126 -5.30 5.69 -16.61
CA THR A 126 -6.39 5.83 -15.65
C THR A 126 -6.53 7.31 -15.28
N PRO A 127 -7.74 7.90 -15.36
CA PRO A 127 -7.98 9.27 -14.90
C PRO A 127 -7.57 9.46 -13.43
N ASN A 128 -7.06 10.64 -13.08
CA ASN A 128 -6.50 10.94 -11.76
C ASN A 128 -7.51 10.68 -10.62
N GLU A 129 -8.79 10.93 -10.88
CA GLU A 129 -9.91 10.82 -9.94
C GLU A 129 -10.35 9.37 -9.71
N LEU A 130 -9.97 8.48 -10.63
CA LEU A 130 -10.28 7.04 -10.60
C LEU A 130 -9.05 6.19 -10.29
N PHE A 131 -7.86 6.76 -10.32
CA PHE A 131 -6.62 6.06 -9.96
C PHE A 131 -6.74 5.55 -8.52
N PHE A 132 -6.48 4.25 -8.30
CA PHE A 132 -6.68 3.65 -6.97
C PHE A 132 -5.88 4.39 -5.90
N THR A 133 -6.48 4.58 -4.73
CA THR A 133 -5.84 5.30 -3.62
C THR A 133 -5.59 4.33 -2.49
N ARG A 134 -4.34 4.27 -2.03
CA ARG A 134 -3.94 3.55 -0.81
C ARG A 134 -3.25 4.52 0.14
N ASN A 135 -3.90 4.86 1.25
CA ASN A 135 -3.31 5.66 2.33
C ASN A 135 -3.17 4.79 3.59
N HIS A 136 -2.01 4.84 4.25
CA HIS A 136 -1.83 4.23 5.57
C HIS A 136 -2.20 5.19 6.71
N LEU A 137 -2.17 6.50 6.41
CA LEU A 137 -2.20 7.61 7.36
C LEU A 137 -3.00 8.77 6.73
N PRO A 138 -3.34 9.82 7.50
CA PRO A 138 -3.97 11.03 6.98
C PRO A 138 -3.15 11.69 5.89
N VAL A 139 -3.82 12.35 4.96
CA VAL A 139 -3.18 13.02 3.84
C VAL A 139 -2.57 14.35 4.31
N PRO A 140 -1.24 14.55 4.21
CA PRO A 140 -0.61 15.81 4.58
C PRO A 140 -1.23 17.01 3.86
N ALA A 141 -1.38 18.13 4.59
CA ALA A 141 -1.69 19.43 4.03
C ALA A 141 -0.36 20.19 3.85
N VAL A 142 0.07 20.36 2.60
CA VAL A 142 1.40 20.90 2.29
C VAL A 142 1.25 22.24 1.58
N ASP A 143 1.89 23.28 2.14
CA ASP A 143 2.10 24.54 1.44
C ASP A 143 3.30 24.42 0.46
N PRO A 144 3.11 24.62 -0.85
CA PRO A 144 4.18 24.50 -1.84
C PRO A 144 5.34 25.47 -1.63
N GLY A 145 5.09 26.67 -1.08
CA GLY A 145 6.13 27.69 -0.89
C GLY A 145 7.14 27.30 0.19
N SER A 146 6.66 26.66 1.27
CA SER A 146 7.48 26.21 2.39
C SER A 146 7.98 24.77 2.27
N TYR A 147 7.43 23.95 1.37
CA TYR A 147 7.89 22.58 1.14
C TYR A 147 9.39 22.49 0.86
N ARG A 148 10.07 21.55 1.52
CA ARG A 148 11.49 21.22 1.28
C ARG A 148 11.67 19.71 1.23
N LEU A 149 12.34 19.24 0.18
CA LEU A 149 12.85 17.89 0.05
C LEU A 149 14.28 17.83 0.58
N GLN A 150 14.51 17.04 1.63
CA GLN A 150 15.85 16.78 2.14
C GLN A 150 16.50 15.62 1.39
N VAL A 151 17.70 15.82 0.85
CA VAL A 151 18.51 14.77 0.21
C VAL A 151 19.87 14.70 0.90
N GLU A 152 20.14 13.61 1.59
CA GLU A 152 21.40 13.40 2.30
C GLU A 152 22.46 12.88 1.33
N GLY A 153 23.52 13.65 1.14
CA GLY A 153 24.70 13.35 0.34
C GLY A 153 25.84 12.71 1.14
N PRO A 154 26.88 12.21 0.46
CA PRO A 154 28.07 11.67 1.12
C PRO A 154 28.78 12.70 2.01
N GLY A 155 29.46 12.22 3.05
CA GLY A 155 30.31 13.07 3.90
C GLY A 155 29.58 14.15 4.69
N GLY A 156 28.27 13.96 4.95
CA GLY A 156 27.45 14.91 5.71
C GLY A 156 26.90 16.07 4.89
N ARG A 157 27.09 16.08 3.56
CA ARG A 157 26.41 17.04 2.68
C ARG A 157 24.91 16.81 2.75
N ALA A 158 24.11 17.87 2.81
CA ALA A 158 22.65 17.79 2.74
C ALA A 158 22.13 18.83 1.74
N LEU A 159 21.24 18.42 0.85
CA LEU A 159 20.48 19.33 0.00
C LEU A 159 19.09 19.53 0.60
N SER A 160 18.64 20.77 0.64
CA SER A 160 17.26 21.13 0.99
C SER A 160 16.65 21.80 -0.23
N LEU A 161 15.94 21.02 -1.06
CA LEU A 161 15.40 21.46 -2.33
C LEU A 161 13.96 21.95 -2.16
N SER A 162 13.68 23.18 -2.55
CA SER A 162 12.31 23.65 -2.74
C SER A 162 11.65 22.98 -3.97
N LEU A 163 10.32 23.06 -4.07
CA LEU A 163 9.59 22.55 -5.23
C LEU A 163 10.02 23.25 -6.53
N SER A 164 10.26 24.56 -6.48
CA SER A 164 10.72 25.35 -7.62
C SER A 164 12.13 24.95 -8.06
N GLU A 165 13.04 24.70 -7.12
CA GLU A 165 14.39 24.19 -7.44
C GLU A 165 14.33 22.78 -8.03
N LEU A 166 13.48 21.90 -7.52
CA LEU A 166 13.32 20.55 -8.08
C LEU A 166 12.81 20.59 -9.54
N ARG A 167 11.92 21.52 -9.86
CA ARG A 167 11.40 21.74 -11.22
C ARG A 167 12.40 22.45 -12.14
N GLY A 168 13.14 23.43 -11.62
CA GLY A 168 14.00 24.30 -12.43
C GLY A 168 15.43 23.79 -12.61
N ARG A 169 15.95 22.99 -11.67
CA ARG A 169 17.36 22.54 -11.68
C ARG A 169 17.57 21.24 -12.45
N PHE A 170 16.56 20.38 -12.51
CA PHE A 170 16.67 19.05 -13.09
C PHE A 170 15.82 18.94 -14.36
N PRO A 171 16.31 18.32 -15.44
CA PRO A 171 15.50 18.10 -16.64
C PRO A 171 14.27 17.26 -16.31
N LYS A 172 13.07 17.75 -16.67
CA LYS A 172 11.82 16.99 -16.53
C LYS A 172 11.86 15.77 -17.44
N HIS A 173 11.58 14.61 -16.87
CA HIS A 173 11.38 13.36 -17.59
C HIS A 173 9.97 12.85 -17.35
N GLU A 174 9.41 12.20 -18.38
CA GLU A 174 8.08 11.61 -18.31
C GLU A 174 8.17 10.10 -18.51
N VAL A 175 7.52 9.35 -17.62
CA VAL A 175 7.52 7.89 -17.60
C VAL A 175 6.08 7.43 -17.40
N THR A 176 5.55 6.65 -18.34
CA THR A 176 4.27 5.98 -18.13
C THR A 176 4.51 4.69 -17.37
N ALA A 177 3.96 4.60 -16.16
CA ALA A 177 4.15 3.45 -15.28
C ALA A 177 2.84 3.08 -14.56
N THR A 178 2.58 1.78 -14.51
CA THR A 178 1.53 1.17 -13.70
C THR A 178 2.02 1.01 -12.27
N LEU A 179 1.18 1.41 -11.31
CA LEU A 179 1.38 1.06 -9.90
C LEU A 179 0.40 -0.04 -9.54
N GLN A 180 0.91 -1.12 -8.95
CA GLN A 180 0.11 -2.20 -8.38
C GLN A 180 0.40 -2.33 -6.89
N CYS A 181 -0.66 -2.38 -6.07
CA CYS A 181 -0.53 -2.69 -4.65
C CYS A 181 -0.18 -4.18 -4.44
N ALA A 182 0.65 -4.48 -3.44
CA ALA A 182 0.97 -5.87 -3.08
C ALA A 182 -0.28 -6.71 -2.77
N GLY A 183 -1.32 -6.05 -2.26
CA GLY A 183 -2.60 -6.66 -1.89
C GLY A 183 -3.67 -6.66 -2.97
N ASN A 184 -3.35 -6.31 -4.22
CA ASN A 184 -4.31 -6.45 -5.31
C ASN A 184 -4.86 -7.88 -5.35
N ARG A 185 -6.17 -8.04 -5.57
CA ARG A 185 -6.88 -9.34 -5.57
C ARG A 185 -6.83 -10.10 -4.24
N ARG A 186 -6.65 -9.40 -3.10
CA ARG A 186 -6.63 -10.03 -1.76
C ARG A 186 -7.93 -10.76 -1.45
N SER A 187 -9.08 -10.25 -1.90
CA SER A 187 -10.38 -10.87 -1.64
C SER A 187 -10.47 -12.33 -2.10
N GLU A 188 -9.72 -12.73 -3.13
CA GLU A 188 -9.64 -14.11 -3.60
C GLU A 188 -8.88 -15.02 -2.63
N MET A 189 -7.85 -14.51 -1.95
CA MET A 189 -7.15 -15.25 -0.89
C MET A 189 -8.04 -15.47 0.32
N SER A 190 -8.86 -14.48 0.68
CA SER A 190 -9.84 -14.61 1.78
C SER A 190 -10.87 -15.71 1.55
N ARG A 191 -11.12 -16.12 0.29
CA ARG A 191 -12.01 -17.25 -0.03
C ARG A 191 -11.41 -18.61 0.31
N VAL A 192 -10.08 -18.73 0.38
CA VAL A 192 -9.39 -19.95 0.79
C VAL A 192 -9.35 -20.04 2.31
N ARG A 193 -8.81 -18.99 2.95
CA ARG A 193 -8.71 -18.85 4.40
C ARG A 193 -8.60 -17.35 4.75
N PRO A 194 -9.21 -16.87 5.85
CA PRO A 194 -9.13 -15.45 6.24
C PRO A 194 -7.69 -14.92 6.32
N VAL A 195 -7.47 -13.68 5.88
CA VAL A 195 -6.17 -13.00 5.87
C VAL A 195 -6.30 -11.60 6.47
N LYS A 196 -5.19 -11.01 6.94
CA LYS A 196 -5.19 -9.62 7.42
C LYS A 196 -4.81 -8.66 6.31
N GLY A 197 -5.71 -7.73 5.99
CA GLY A 197 -5.45 -6.64 5.04
C GLY A 197 -6.73 -6.09 4.41
N LEU A 198 -6.59 -5.02 3.63
CA LEU A 198 -7.71 -4.40 2.93
C LEU A 198 -8.29 -5.37 1.88
N PRO A 199 -9.63 -5.53 1.81
CA PRO A 199 -10.30 -6.52 0.96
C PRO A 199 -10.39 -6.05 -0.50
N TRP A 200 -9.24 -5.81 -1.13
CA TRP A 200 -9.17 -5.39 -2.53
C TRP A 200 -9.75 -6.46 -3.46
N ASP A 201 -10.51 -6.00 -4.44
CA ASP A 201 -10.88 -6.75 -5.64
C ASP A 201 -9.72 -6.66 -6.66
N ILE A 202 -10.01 -6.69 -7.95
CA ILE A 202 -9.01 -6.63 -9.02
C ILE A 202 -8.48 -5.21 -9.30
N GLY A 203 -8.91 -4.18 -8.55
CA GLY A 203 -8.72 -2.78 -8.88
C GLY A 203 -7.64 -2.03 -8.09
N ALA A 204 -6.83 -2.69 -7.27
CA ALA A 204 -5.70 -2.06 -6.60
C ALA A 204 -4.48 -1.92 -7.54
N ILE A 205 -4.74 -1.45 -8.77
CA ILE A 205 -3.80 -1.24 -9.85
C ILE A 205 -4.31 -0.13 -10.76
N SER A 206 -3.43 0.79 -11.19
CA SER A 206 -3.77 1.87 -12.13
C SER A 206 -2.52 2.38 -12.84
N THR A 207 -2.70 3.01 -14.00
CA THR A 207 -1.60 3.47 -14.86
C THR A 207 -1.68 4.97 -15.11
N ALA A 208 -0.56 5.67 -14.98
CA ALA A 208 -0.48 7.10 -15.27
C ALA A 208 0.84 7.44 -15.98
N ARG A 209 0.85 8.59 -16.67
CA ARG A 209 2.09 9.23 -17.13
C ARG A 209 2.60 10.16 -16.03
N TRP A 210 3.75 9.81 -15.45
CA TRP A 210 4.37 10.55 -14.36
C TRP A 210 5.41 11.51 -14.91
N GLY A 211 5.42 12.75 -14.44
CA GLY A 211 6.40 13.78 -14.81
C GLY A 211 7.21 14.24 -13.60
N GLY A 212 8.54 14.30 -13.73
CA GLY A 212 9.39 14.65 -12.60
C GLY A 212 10.88 14.73 -12.90
N ALA A 213 11.66 15.01 -11.86
CA ALA A 213 13.12 14.87 -11.91
C ALA A 213 13.49 13.39 -11.80
N ARG A 214 14.52 12.93 -12.51
CA ARG A 214 15.07 11.57 -12.29
C ARG A 214 15.74 11.50 -10.93
N LEU A 215 15.47 10.45 -10.16
CA LEU A 215 16.13 10.21 -8.88
C LEU A 215 17.65 10.12 -9.06
N ARG A 216 18.10 9.48 -10.15
CA ARG A 216 19.51 9.46 -10.57
C ARG A 216 20.13 10.85 -10.58
N ASP A 217 19.53 11.80 -11.28
CA ASP A 217 20.11 13.13 -11.47
C ASP A 217 20.19 13.91 -10.15
N VAL A 218 19.19 13.73 -9.27
CA VAL A 218 19.19 14.34 -7.93
C VAL A 218 20.27 13.75 -7.04
N LEU A 219 20.48 12.43 -7.07
CA LEU A 219 21.54 11.76 -6.30
C LEU A 219 22.94 12.14 -6.81
N LEU A 220 23.14 12.19 -8.14
CA LEU A 220 24.40 12.66 -8.72
C LEU A 220 24.68 14.11 -8.33
N HIS A 221 23.66 14.98 -8.33
CA HIS A 221 23.80 16.36 -7.87
C HIS A 221 24.13 16.47 -6.38
N ALA A 222 23.62 15.55 -5.55
CA ALA A 222 23.98 15.43 -4.13
C ALA A 222 25.43 14.95 -3.92
N GLY A 223 26.12 14.52 -4.98
CA GLY A 223 27.52 14.10 -4.95
C GLY A 223 27.74 12.59 -4.86
N PHE A 224 26.68 11.79 -5.06
CA PHE A 224 26.83 10.35 -5.19
C PHE A 224 27.38 9.95 -6.57
N GLY A 225 28.07 8.81 -6.66
CA GLY A 225 28.56 8.24 -7.91
C GLY A 225 27.57 7.26 -8.55
N GLU A 226 27.79 6.88 -9.81
CA GLU A 226 26.92 5.91 -10.50
C GLU A 226 27.09 4.47 -9.99
N HIS A 227 28.21 4.19 -9.33
CA HIS A 227 28.53 2.88 -8.78
C HIS A 227 28.97 3.02 -7.32
N ARG A 228 28.57 2.05 -6.51
CA ARG A 228 29.10 1.82 -5.16
C ARG A 228 29.34 0.33 -4.99
N GLU A 229 30.45 -0.02 -4.36
CA GLU A 229 30.74 -1.39 -3.96
C GLU A 229 29.83 -1.82 -2.79
N GLY A 230 29.38 -3.06 -2.83
CA GLY A 230 28.45 -3.64 -1.85
C GLY A 230 26.98 -3.31 -2.11
N GLU A 231 26.13 -3.82 -1.25
CA GLU A 231 24.68 -3.59 -1.32
C GLU A 231 24.35 -2.28 -0.59
N TRP A 232 23.87 -1.30 -1.37
CA TRP A 232 23.41 -0.02 -0.87
C TRP A 232 21.94 0.17 -1.23
N HIS A 233 21.27 1.00 -0.46
CA HIS A 233 19.86 1.33 -0.62
C HIS A 233 19.65 2.84 -0.66
N VAL A 234 18.59 3.26 -1.33
CA VAL A 234 18.04 4.61 -1.21
C VAL A 234 16.74 4.50 -0.42
N CYS A 235 16.75 5.10 0.77
CA CYS A 235 15.64 5.18 1.70
C CYS A 235 14.84 6.45 1.47
N PHE A 236 13.52 6.32 1.57
CA PHE A 236 12.56 7.40 1.39
C PHE A 236 11.67 7.50 2.62
N GLU A 237 11.31 8.73 2.99
CA GLU A 237 10.30 9.00 4.02
C GLU A 237 9.25 9.98 3.48
N GLY A 238 7.99 9.72 3.79
CA GLY A 238 6.86 10.62 3.55
C GLY A 238 6.67 11.62 4.69
N LEU A 239 5.86 12.65 4.45
CA LEU A 239 5.39 13.61 5.45
C LEU A 239 4.30 13.04 6.35
N ASP A 240 3.62 11.97 5.91
CA ASP A 240 2.61 11.28 6.70
C ASP A 240 3.28 10.49 7.84
N VAL A 241 2.92 10.84 9.07
CA VAL A 241 3.44 10.25 10.30
C VAL A 241 2.32 9.63 11.12
N ASP A 242 2.63 8.56 11.85
CA ASP A 242 1.70 8.03 12.84
C ASP A 242 1.73 8.82 14.16
N VAL A 243 0.88 8.40 15.12
CA VAL A 243 0.82 9.04 16.46
C VAL A 243 2.16 9.01 17.19
N GLY A 244 3.01 8.02 16.92
CA GLY A 244 4.36 7.91 17.48
C GLY A 244 5.42 8.74 16.74
N GLY A 245 5.02 9.52 15.72
CA GLY A 245 5.93 10.33 14.90
C GLY A 245 6.73 9.53 13.86
N SER A 246 6.43 8.24 13.66
CA SER A 246 7.10 7.43 12.65
C SER A 246 6.52 7.71 11.26
N PRO A 247 7.33 8.16 10.27
CA PRO A 247 6.85 8.44 8.93
C PRO A 247 6.62 7.16 8.13
N TYR A 248 5.72 7.21 7.13
CA TYR A 248 5.75 6.21 6.05
C TYR A 248 7.13 6.19 5.40
N GLY A 249 7.70 5.00 5.22
CA GLY A 249 9.03 4.87 4.64
C GLY A 249 9.22 3.56 3.90
N ALA A 250 10.11 3.59 2.92
CA ALA A 250 10.50 2.42 2.12
C ALA A 250 11.90 2.62 1.55
N SER A 251 12.46 1.59 0.93
CA SER A 251 13.72 1.70 0.19
C SER A 251 13.75 0.86 -1.08
N ILE A 252 14.60 1.27 -2.01
CA ILE A 252 14.97 0.50 -3.19
C ILE A 252 16.49 0.29 -3.24
N PRO A 253 16.98 -0.74 -3.94
CA PRO A 253 18.42 -0.89 -4.19
C PRO A 253 19.01 0.34 -4.87
N TYR A 254 20.21 0.73 -4.44
CA TYR A 254 20.93 1.88 -4.98
C TYR A 254 21.17 1.76 -6.49
N SER A 255 21.50 0.56 -6.97
CA SER A 255 21.69 0.26 -8.38
C SER A 255 20.48 0.63 -9.24
N ARG A 256 19.26 0.41 -8.73
CA ARG A 256 18.02 0.85 -9.40
C ARG A 256 17.87 2.35 -9.40
N ALA A 257 18.13 3.00 -8.26
CA ALA A 257 17.98 4.44 -8.10
C ALA A 257 18.88 5.26 -9.03
N VAL A 258 20.11 4.79 -9.28
CA VAL A 258 21.09 5.46 -10.14
C VAL A 258 21.09 4.92 -11.58
N SER A 259 20.36 3.85 -11.91
CA SER A 259 20.30 3.33 -13.28
C SER A 259 19.50 4.26 -14.18
N SER A 260 20.05 4.61 -15.35
CA SER A 260 19.36 5.39 -16.37
C SER A 260 18.20 4.63 -17.04
N ALA A 261 18.21 3.29 -16.99
CA ALA A 261 17.19 2.44 -17.60
C ALA A 261 16.04 2.08 -16.64
N SER A 262 16.18 2.38 -15.34
CA SER A 262 15.16 2.08 -14.34
C SER A 262 14.11 3.18 -14.18
N ASP A 263 14.33 4.34 -14.81
CA ASP A 263 13.35 5.44 -14.92
C ASP A 263 12.68 5.84 -13.60
N VAL A 264 13.43 5.77 -12.49
CA VAL A 264 12.93 6.17 -11.17
C VAL A 264 12.81 7.69 -11.11
N LEU A 265 11.61 8.19 -10.78
CA LEU A 265 11.31 9.61 -10.74
C LEU A 265 11.02 10.09 -9.31
N LEU A 266 11.41 11.34 -9.06
CA LEU A 266 10.77 12.22 -8.09
C LEU A 266 9.70 13.01 -8.85
N ALA A 267 8.50 12.42 -8.93
CA ALA A 267 7.39 12.94 -9.72
C ALA A 267 6.70 14.09 -8.99
N TYR A 268 6.37 15.14 -9.73
CA TYR A 268 5.57 16.28 -9.30
C TYR A 268 4.38 16.55 -10.26
N GLU A 269 4.24 15.72 -11.31
CA GLU A 269 3.14 15.71 -12.26
C GLU A 269 2.60 14.29 -12.47
N MET A 270 1.29 14.18 -12.71
CA MET A 270 0.58 12.95 -13.00
C MET A 270 -0.49 13.21 -14.07
N ASN A 271 -0.39 12.49 -15.19
CA ASN A 271 -1.23 12.65 -16.39
C ASN A 271 -1.24 14.08 -16.95
N GLY A 272 -0.12 14.81 -16.84
CA GLY A 272 0.04 16.17 -17.36
C GLY A 272 -0.42 17.28 -16.41
N GLU A 273 -0.94 16.93 -15.24
CA GLU A 273 -1.37 17.87 -14.21
C GLU A 273 -0.46 17.78 -12.97
N GLU A 274 -0.55 18.75 -12.07
CA GLU A 274 0.09 18.63 -10.76
C GLU A 274 -0.42 17.39 -10.00
N LEU A 275 0.41 16.81 -9.14
CA LEU A 275 0.00 15.64 -8.36
C LEU A 275 -1.25 15.96 -7.52
N PRO A 276 -2.32 15.16 -7.60
CA PRO A 276 -3.40 15.24 -6.62
C PRO A 276 -2.90 14.95 -5.20
N ARG A 277 -3.54 15.54 -4.18
CA ARG A 277 -3.14 15.36 -2.77
C ARG A 277 -3.08 13.89 -2.35
N ASP A 278 -4.08 13.08 -2.70
CA ASP A 278 -4.10 11.65 -2.40
C ASP A 278 -2.94 10.87 -3.05
N HIS A 279 -2.38 11.40 -4.14
CA HIS A 279 -1.32 10.76 -4.92
C HIS A 279 0.07 11.33 -4.63
N GLY A 280 0.20 12.18 -3.61
CA GLY A 280 1.49 12.56 -3.03
C GLY A 280 1.94 13.99 -3.29
N PHE A 281 1.02 14.92 -3.56
CA PHE A 281 1.35 16.34 -3.68
C PHE A 281 2.26 16.84 -2.54
N PRO A 282 3.35 17.57 -2.81
CA PRO A 282 3.78 18.05 -4.14
C PRO A 282 4.72 17.09 -4.87
N VAL A 283 5.32 16.11 -4.17
CA VAL A 283 6.33 15.20 -4.74
C VAL A 283 6.13 13.78 -4.22
N ARG A 284 6.19 12.80 -5.11
CA ARG A 284 6.29 11.38 -4.77
C ARG A 284 7.47 10.73 -5.47
N VAL A 285 7.94 9.61 -4.92
CA VAL A 285 8.75 8.65 -5.68
C VAL A 285 7.82 7.84 -6.58
N VAL A 286 8.27 7.58 -7.81
CA VAL A 286 7.69 6.57 -8.72
C VAL A 286 8.80 5.60 -9.09
N VAL A 287 8.58 4.32 -8.79
CA VAL A 287 9.54 3.23 -9.08
C VAL A 287 8.91 2.27 -10.09
N PRO A 288 9.16 2.43 -11.40
CA PRO A 288 8.60 1.56 -12.42
C PRO A 288 8.96 0.08 -12.22
N GLY A 289 8.01 -0.82 -12.50
CA GLY A 289 8.20 -2.27 -12.38
C GLY A 289 8.28 -2.81 -10.95
N VAL A 290 8.09 -1.98 -9.95
CA VAL A 290 8.19 -2.32 -8.51
C VAL A 290 6.82 -2.14 -7.85
N VAL A 291 6.58 -2.89 -6.78
CA VAL A 291 5.36 -2.80 -5.97
C VAL A 291 5.10 -1.36 -5.49
N GLY A 292 3.84 -0.95 -5.53
CA GLY A 292 3.43 0.44 -5.25
C GLY A 292 3.86 0.96 -3.87
N ALA A 293 4.12 0.07 -2.89
CA ALA A 293 4.61 0.43 -1.56
C ALA A 293 5.97 1.17 -1.59
N ARG A 294 6.81 0.95 -2.61
CA ARG A 294 8.12 1.62 -2.70
C ARG A 294 8.04 3.02 -3.34
N SER A 295 6.89 3.37 -3.91
CA SER A 295 6.60 4.67 -4.50
C SER A 295 6.05 5.64 -3.46
N VAL A 296 6.91 6.01 -2.49
CA VAL A 296 6.58 6.85 -1.33
C VAL A 296 5.96 8.19 -1.76
N LYS A 297 4.81 8.52 -1.18
CA LYS A 297 4.07 9.77 -1.42
C LYS A 297 4.50 10.84 -0.41
N TRP A 298 4.19 12.10 -0.73
CA TRP A 298 4.45 13.25 0.15
C TRP A 298 5.91 13.28 0.61
N LEU A 299 6.84 13.08 -0.32
CA LEU A 299 8.24 12.78 -0.03
C LEU A 299 8.89 13.92 0.76
N ARG A 300 9.48 13.62 1.92
CA ARG A 300 10.21 14.60 2.75
C ARG A 300 11.72 14.40 2.73
N ARG A 301 12.17 13.15 2.64
CA ARG A 301 13.59 12.79 2.81
C ARG A 301 14.00 11.67 1.87
N VAL A 302 15.21 11.80 1.31
CA VAL A 302 15.93 10.79 0.52
C VAL A 302 17.30 10.62 1.16
N ALA A 303 17.65 9.39 1.55
CA ALA A 303 18.92 9.07 2.18
C ALA A 303 19.53 7.79 1.60
N VAL A 304 20.85 7.77 1.40
CA VAL A 304 21.56 6.57 0.95
C VAL A 304 22.13 5.83 2.17
N SER A 305 21.88 4.53 2.25
CA SER A 305 22.17 3.69 3.41
C SER A 305 22.80 2.35 2.99
N PRO A 306 23.70 1.76 3.80
CA PRO A 306 24.21 0.40 3.56
C PRO A 306 23.19 -0.69 3.93
N ALA A 307 22.03 -0.32 4.48
CA ALA A 307 20.94 -1.21 4.83
C ALA A 307 19.61 -0.69 4.27
N GLU A 308 18.64 -1.60 4.12
CA GLU A 308 17.26 -1.24 3.81
C GLU A 308 16.68 -0.21 4.79
N SER A 309 15.59 0.45 4.37
CA SER A 309 14.83 1.32 5.26
C SER A 309 14.42 0.53 6.52
N PRO A 310 14.62 1.08 7.72
CA PRO A 310 14.21 0.42 8.96
C PRO A 310 12.70 0.57 9.22
N SER A 311 11.94 1.15 8.29
CA SER A 311 10.50 1.37 8.46
C SER A 311 9.76 0.04 8.65
N HIS A 312 8.67 0.07 9.43
CA HIS A 312 7.79 -1.08 9.60
C HIS A 312 7.35 -1.67 8.25
N TRP A 313 6.98 -0.83 7.28
CA TRP A 313 6.53 -1.26 5.95
C TRP A 313 7.63 -1.84 5.05
N GLN A 314 8.91 -1.63 5.37
CA GLN A 314 10.00 -2.31 4.67
C GLN A 314 10.35 -3.64 5.37
N GLN A 315 10.40 -3.64 6.70
CA GLN A 315 10.93 -4.76 7.47
C GLN A 315 9.88 -5.81 7.82
N ASN A 316 8.69 -5.38 8.25
CA ASN A 316 7.66 -6.20 8.92
C ASN A 316 6.32 -6.25 8.15
N ASP A 317 6.31 -5.84 6.88
CA ASP A 317 5.17 -5.96 5.97
C ASP A 317 5.65 -6.16 4.53
N TYR A 318 4.72 -6.42 3.61
CA TYR A 318 4.99 -6.55 2.17
C TYR A 318 6.06 -7.60 1.86
N LYS A 319 5.88 -8.81 2.40
CA LYS A 319 6.67 -10.02 2.16
C LYS A 319 5.76 -11.21 1.88
N GLY A 320 6.20 -12.12 1.02
CA GLY A 320 5.49 -13.36 0.72
C GLY A 320 6.03 -14.52 1.56
N PHE A 321 5.15 -15.38 2.05
CA PHE A 321 5.50 -16.54 2.88
C PHE A 321 4.85 -17.81 2.34
N CYS A 322 5.40 -18.96 2.73
CA CYS A 322 4.80 -20.28 2.45
C CYS A 322 3.37 -20.36 3.01
N PRO A 323 2.42 -21.04 2.32
CA PRO A 323 1.05 -21.19 2.81
C PRO A 323 0.90 -21.87 4.18
N SER A 324 1.93 -22.60 4.63
CA SER A 324 1.98 -23.24 5.94
C SER A 324 2.28 -22.27 7.09
N VAL A 325 2.75 -21.05 6.82
CA VAL A 325 3.09 -20.05 7.84
C VAL A 325 1.81 -19.39 8.35
N ASP A 326 1.68 -19.28 9.68
CA ASP A 326 0.59 -18.57 10.35
C ASP A 326 1.15 -17.49 11.31
N TRP A 327 0.26 -16.77 12.00
CA TRP A 327 0.64 -15.61 12.82
C TRP A 327 1.59 -15.91 13.98
N ASP A 328 1.57 -17.13 14.50
CA ASP A 328 2.43 -17.60 15.59
C ASP A 328 3.84 -18.02 15.11
N THR A 329 3.99 -18.24 13.81
CA THR A 329 5.21 -18.80 13.19
C THR A 329 5.87 -17.88 12.18
N VAL A 330 5.24 -16.75 11.86
CA VAL A 330 5.78 -15.79 10.89
C VAL A 330 7.05 -15.10 11.41
N ASP A 331 8.13 -15.24 10.64
CA ASP A 331 9.37 -14.49 10.86
C ASP A 331 9.70 -13.69 9.59
N TYR A 332 9.52 -12.36 9.66
CA TYR A 332 9.73 -11.47 8.53
C TYR A 332 11.18 -11.40 8.05
N ARG A 333 12.16 -11.87 8.84
CA ARG A 333 13.57 -11.93 8.41
C ARG A 333 13.83 -13.03 7.39
N THR A 334 12.93 -14.00 7.28
CA THR A 334 13.08 -15.17 6.40
C THR A 334 12.68 -14.92 4.94
N ALA A 335 12.04 -13.77 4.67
CA ALA A 335 11.59 -13.40 3.33
C ALA A 335 12.15 -12.04 2.91
N PRO A 336 12.45 -11.84 1.61
CA PRO A 336 12.86 -10.54 1.10
C PRO A 336 11.66 -9.58 1.06
N ALA A 337 11.94 -8.28 1.20
CA ALA A 337 10.95 -7.24 0.93
C ALA A 337 10.50 -7.33 -0.54
N ILE A 338 9.18 -7.27 -0.80
CA ILE A 338 8.68 -7.26 -2.17
C ILE A 338 9.23 -6.00 -2.87
N GLN A 339 9.91 -6.21 -3.99
CA GLN A 339 10.40 -5.19 -4.90
C GLN A 339 9.67 -5.36 -6.23
N GLU A 340 10.26 -6.08 -7.18
CA GLU A 340 9.56 -6.48 -8.40
C GLU A 340 8.42 -7.44 -8.07
N LEU A 341 7.32 -7.32 -8.80
CA LEU A 341 6.16 -8.19 -8.66
C LEU A 341 6.14 -9.26 -9.77
N PRO A 342 5.50 -10.41 -9.52
CA PRO A 342 5.31 -11.44 -10.53
C PRO A 342 4.28 -11.00 -11.58
N VAL A 343 4.20 -11.77 -12.66
CA VAL A 343 3.17 -11.60 -13.69
C VAL A 343 1.75 -11.79 -13.11
N GLN A 344 0.79 -11.04 -13.64
CA GLN A 344 -0.57 -10.81 -13.16
C GLN A 344 -1.53 -10.58 -14.34
N SER A 345 -2.82 -10.93 -14.17
CA SER A 345 -3.91 -10.53 -15.06
C SER A 345 -5.27 -10.60 -14.37
N ALA A 346 -6.24 -9.83 -14.86
CA ALA A 346 -7.63 -9.96 -14.46
C ALA A 346 -8.59 -9.58 -15.60
N ILE A 347 -9.83 -10.04 -15.48
CA ILE A 347 -10.95 -9.78 -16.40
C ILE A 347 -11.77 -8.64 -15.79
N THR A 348 -11.97 -7.58 -16.55
CA THR A 348 -12.77 -6.41 -16.16
C THR A 348 -14.15 -6.41 -16.79
N GLN A 349 -14.33 -7.15 -17.89
CA GLN A 349 -15.59 -7.29 -18.60
C GLN A 349 -15.73 -8.73 -19.14
N PRO A 350 -16.88 -9.40 -18.96
CA PRO A 350 -18.03 -8.98 -18.15
C PRO A 350 -17.75 -9.05 -16.63
N PRO A 351 -18.58 -8.41 -15.78
CA PRO A 351 -18.49 -8.60 -14.33
C PRO A 351 -19.03 -9.97 -13.92
N ALA A 352 -18.58 -10.46 -12.76
CA ALA A 352 -19.06 -11.73 -12.20
C ALA A 352 -20.57 -11.68 -11.93
N GLY A 353 -21.26 -12.76 -12.30
CA GLY A 353 -22.70 -12.92 -12.17
C GLY A 353 -23.54 -12.21 -13.25
N ALA A 354 -22.92 -11.64 -14.28
CA ALA A 354 -23.65 -11.04 -15.39
C ALA A 354 -24.44 -12.09 -16.18
N ALA A 355 -25.64 -11.71 -16.64
CA ALA A 355 -26.34 -12.40 -17.72
C ALA A 355 -25.98 -11.70 -19.04
N VAL A 356 -25.33 -12.42 -19.96
CA VAL A 356 -24.87 -11.88 -21.26
C VAL A 356 -25.77 -12.37 -22.40
N PRO A 357 -25.97 -11.56 -23.46
CA PRO A 357 -26.75 -12.00 -24.61
C PRO A 357 -26.05 -13.14 -25.36
N PRO A 358 -26.79 -14.07 -25.97
CA PRO A 358 -26.22 -15.05 -26.90
C PRO A 358 -25.68 -14.34 -28.15
N GLY A 359 -24.76 -14.99 -28.86
CA GLY A 359 -24.08 -14.40 -30.03
C GLY A 359 -22.61 -14.15 -29.75
N GLU A 360 -22.13 -12.91 -29.90
CA GLU A 360 -20.72 -12.56 -29.71
C GLU A 360 -20.50 -11.89 -28.34
N LEU A 361 -19.68 -12.52 -27.48
CA LEU A 361 -19.26 -11.96 -26.21
C LEU A 361 -17.87 -11.32 -26.34
N THR A 362 -17.77 -10.05 -25.97
CA THR A 362 -16.49 -9.33 -25.85
C THR A 362 -15.98 -9.41 -24.41
N VAL A 363 -14.86 -10.09 -24.20
CA VAL A 363 -14.17 -10.18 -22.91
C VAL A 363 -12.99 -9.21 -22.91
N LYS A 364 -12.87 -8.38 -21.86
CA LYS A 364 -11.77 -7.44 -21.68
C LYS A 364 -11.08 -7.62 -20.34
N GLY A 365 -9.83 -7.21 -20.28
CA GLY A 365 -9.09 -7.19 -19.04
C GLY A 365 -7.76 -6.45 -19.12
N TYR A 366 -6.97 -6.62 -18.07
CA TYR A 366 -5.60 -6.17 -18.02
C TYR A 366 -4.68 -7.35 -17.72
N ALA A 367 -3.40 -7.16 -17.99
CA ALA A 367 -2.34 -7.94 -17.37
C ALA A 367 -1.18 -7.03 -16.98
N TRP A 368 -0.32 -7.50 -16.09
CA TRP A 368 0.93 -6.82 -15.77
C TRP A 368 2.05 -7.74 -15.22
N SER A 369 3.32 -7.34 -15.21
CA SER A 369 4.50 -8.00 -14.61
C SER A 369 5.50 -6.94 -14.11
N GLY A 370 6.28 -7.28 -13.08
CA GLY A 370 7.31 -6.39 -12.55
C GLY A 370 8.58 -6.31 -13.41
N GLY A 371 9.54 -5.50 -12.94
CA GLY A 371 10.91 -5.47 -13.46
C GLY A 371 11.09 -4.95 -14.88
N GLY A 372 10.07 -4.33 -15.47
CA GLY A 372 10.14 -3.86 -16.86
C GLY A 372 10.18 -5.01 -17.88
N ARG A 373 9.88 -6.24 -17.46
CA ARG A 373 9.62 -7.34 -18.40
C ARG A 373 8.38 -6.98 -19.20
N GLU A 374 8.34 -7.20 -20.50
CA GLU A 374 7.11 -7.10 -21.29
C GLU A 374 6.28 -8.38 -21.13
N VAL A 375 5.02 -8.41 -21.54
CA VAL A 375 4.21 -9.62 -21.66
C VAL A 375 4.25 -9.90 -23.12
N VAL A 376 4.90 -11.00 -23.43
CA VAL A 376 5.04 -11.50 -24.79
C VAL A 376 3.80 -12.30 -25.19
N ARG A 377 3.06 -12.81 -24.21
CA ARG A 377 1.82 -13.56 -24.40
C ARG A 377 1.11 -13.71 -23.07
N VAL A 378 0.22 -12.81 -22.71
CA VAL A 378 -0.98 -13.29 -22.02
C VAL A 378 -1.82 -13.82 -23.19
N ASP A 379 -3.02 -14.25 -22.91
CA ASP A 379 -4.09 -13.73 -23.73
C ASP A 379 -4.20 -12.13 -23.55
N VAL A 380 -3.04 -11.39 -23.67
CA VAL A 380 -2.40 -10.01 -23.48
C VAL A 380 -2.27 -9.16 -22.13
N TRP A 381 -1.09 -8.52 -21.80
CA TRP A 381 -0.96 -7.19 -21.10
C TRP A 381 -0.59 -6.19 -22.14
N THR A 382 -1.09 -4.97 -22.09
CA THR A 382 -1.94 -4.45 -23.20
C THR A 382 -3.38 -4.69 -22.77
N LEU A 383 -4.23 -3.66 -22.88
CA LEU A 383 -5.66 -3.87 -22.77
C LEU A 383 -6.02 -4.93 -23.81
N TRP A 384 -6.54 -6.06 -23.36
CA TRP A 384 -6.84 -7.17 -24.26
C TRP A 384 -8.34 -7.27 -24.48
N GLU A 385 -8.69 -7.75 -25.67
CA GLU A 385 -10.05 -8.01 -26.09
C GLU A 385 -10.09 -9.37 -26.79
N LEU A 386 -11.00 -10.24 -26.38
CA LEU A 386 -11.33 -11.48 -27.08
C LEU A 386 -12.82 -11.52 -27.39
N ARG A 387 -13.15 -11.82 -28.65
CA ARG A 387 -14.51 -12.06 -29.12
C ARG A 387 -14.73 -13.55 -29.32
N ALA A 388 -15.75 -14.11 -28.68
CA ALA A 388 -16.08 -15.52 -28.78
C ALA A 388 -17.60 -15.71 -28.98
N PRO A 389 -18.01 -16.71 -29.78
CA PRO A 389 -19.41 -17.09 -29.88
C PRO A 389 -19.87 -17.77 -28.58
N VAL A 390 -21.07 -17.43 -28.10
CA VAL A 390 -21.70 -18.00 -26.89
C VAL A 390 -23.14 -18.42 -27.18
N ALA A 391 -23.54 -19.62 -26.74
CA ALA A 391 -24.87 -20.15 -26.99
C ALA A 391 -25.83 -19.85 -25.83
N ALA A 392 -27.11 -19.65 -26.16
CA ALA A 392 -28.15 -19.36 -25.16
C ALA A 392 -28.29 -20.51 -24.14
N GLY A 393 -28.46 -20.15 -22.87
CA GLY A 393 -28.65 -21.08 -21.76
C GLY A 393 -27.36 -21.73 -21.22
N GLU A 394 -26.18 -21.29 -21.66
CA GLU A 394 -24.89 -21.77 -21.13
C GLU A 394 -24.46 -21.03 -19.86
N GLU A 395 -23.74 -21.73 -18.97
CA GLU A 395 -22.99 -21.13 -17.86
C GLU A 395 -21.50 -21.12 -18.23
N LEU A 396 -20.86 -19.96 -18.19
CA LEU A 396 -19.47 -19.77 -18.59
C LEU A 396 -18.60 -19.48 -17.37
N GLU A 397 -17.46 -20.18 -17.25
CA GLU A 397 -16.36 -19.77 -16.38
C GLU A 397 -15.22 -19.21 -17.24
N ILE A 398 -15.17 -17.89 -17.34
CA ILE A 398 -14.15 -17.16 -18.11
C ILE A 398 -12.89 -17.06 -17.26
N VAL A 399 -11.75 -17.44 -17.82
CA VAL A 399 -10.46 -17.46 -17.14
C VAL A 399 -9.42 -16.70 -17.96
N CYS A 400 -8.54 -15.92 -17.31
CA CYS A 400 -7.37 -15.34 -17.96
C CYS A 400 -6.08 -15.66 -17.21
N LYS A 401 -4.98 -15.77 -17.95
CA LYS A 401 -3.62 -15.95 -17.43
C LYS A 401 -2.57 -15.33 -18.34
N ALA A 402 -1.46 -14.93 -17.74
CA ALA A 402 -0.38 -14.17 -18.34
C ALA A 402 0.94 -14.94 -18.51
N VAL A 403 1.74 -14.56 -19.51
CA VAL A 403 3.15 -14.96 -19.67
C VAL A 403 4.03 -13.72 -19.94
N ASP A 404 5.03 -13.47 -19.09
CA ASP A 404 5.97 -12.36 -19.28
C ASP A 404 7.13 -12.71 -20.23
N ALA A 405 7.98 -11.74 -20.56
CA ALA A 405 9.11 -11.86 -21.48
C ALA A 405 10.21 -12.81 -20.99
N SER A 406 10.20 -13.15 -19.70
CA SER A 406 11.05 -14.18 -19.12
C SER A 406 10.32 -15.53 -19.03
N TYR A 407 9.15 -15.66 -19.66
CA TYR A 407 8.29 -16.83 -19.65
C TYR A 407 7.78 -17.24 -18.27
N ASN A 408 7.78 -16.33 -17.28
CA ASN A 408 7.06 -16.58 -16.03
C ASN A 408 5.56 -16.63 -16.31
N VAL A 409 4.84 -17.51 -15.62
CA VAL A 409 3.40 -17.72 -15.77
C VAL A 409 2.66 -17.57 -14.44
N GLN A 410 1.35 -17.34 -14.51
CA GLN A 410 0.49 -17.34 -13.33
C GLN A 410 0.11 -18.77 -12.91
N PRO A 411 0.04 -19.06 -11.59
CA PRO A 411 -0.40 -20.35 -11.09
C PRO A 411 -1.93 -20.55 -11.22
N ASP A 412 -2.36 -21.80 -11.30
CA ASP A 412 -3.73 -22.19 -11.60
C ASP A 412 -4.74 -21.83 -10.51
N THR A 413 -4.32 -21.89 -9.25
CA THR A 413 -5.18 -21.79 -8.07
C THR A 413 -4.54 -20.98 -6.94
N VAL A 414 -5.39 -20.41 -6.08
CA VAL A 414 -4.98 -19.51 -4.99
C VAL A 414 -4.39 -20.25 -3.79
N ALA A 415 -4.87 -21.47 -3.48
CA ALA A 415 -4.48 -22.17 -2.25
C ALA A 415 -2.96 -22.40 -2.12
N PRO A 416 -2.22 -22.83 -3.16
CA PRO A 416 -0.77 -23.01 -3.08
C PRO A 416 0.04 -21.72 -2.94
N ILE A 417 -0.58 -20.55 -3.17
CA ILE A 417 0.07 -19.23 -3.02
C ILE A 417 -0.52 -18.41 -1.87
N TRP A 418 -1.46 -18.99 -1.10
CA TRP A 418 -2.06 -18.31 0.04
C TRP A 418 -0.96 -17.90 1.03
N ASN A 419 -1.13 -16.75 1.67
CA ASN A 419 -0.29 -16.30 2.77
C ASN A 419 -1.10 -15.43 3.73
N LEU A 420 -0.69 -15.37 4.99
CA LEU A 420 -1.39 -14.69 6.09
C LEU A 420 -1.73 -13.20 5.84
N ARG A 421 -0.94 -12.49 5.02
CA ARG A 421 -1.16 -11.07 4.65
C ARG A 421 -2.00 -10.89 3.39
N GLY A 422 -2.34 -11.98 2.69
CA GLY A 422 -3.12 -11.93 1.48
C GLY A 422 -2.45 -11.13 0.34
N VAL A 423 -1.11 -11.09 0.28
CA VAL A 423 -0.36 -10.37 -0.76
C VAL A 423 0.05 -11.30 -1.90
N LEU A 424 0.49 -10.75 -3.04
CA LEU A 424 0.95 -11.54 -4.19
C LEU A 424 -0.14 -12.48 -4.76
N SER A 425 -1.41 -12.05 -4.74
CA SER A 425 -2.53 -12.80 -5.32
C SER A 425 -2.49 -12.73 -6.84
N ASN A 426 -1.83 -13.69 -7.47
CA ASN A 426 -1.62 -13.72 -8.91
C ASN A 426 -2.04 -15.05 -9.58
N ALA A 427 -2.84 -15.89 -8.93
CA ALA A 427 -3.44 -17.05 -9.60
C ALA A 427 -4.40 -16.60 -10.73
N TRP A 428 -4.81 -17.51 -11.60
CA TRP A 428 -5.73 -17.18 -12.70
C TRP A 428 -7.00 -16.51 -12.18
N HIS A 429 -7.41 -15.40 -12.80
CA HIS A 429 -8.67 -14.73 -12.47
C HIS A 429 -9.82 -15.47 -13.16
N ARG A 430 -10.91 -15.73 -12.43
CA ARG A 430 -12.06 -16.52 -12.88
C ARG A 430 -13.35 -15.73 -12.70
N VAL A 431 -14.13 -15.60 -13.76
CA VAL A 431 -15.41 -14.88 -13.79
C VAL A 431 -16.50 -15.81 -14.28
N ARG A 432 -17.55 -16.01 -13.46
CA ARG A 432 -18.72 -16.80 -13.84
C ARG A 432 -19.83 -15.90 -14.36
N VAL A 433 -20.43 -16.25 -15.49
CA VAL A 433 -21.56 -15.55 -16.13
C VAL A 433 -22.53 -16.56 -16.74
N SER A 434 -23.79 -16.15 -16.91
CA SER A 434 -24.81 -16.94 -17.61
C SER A 434 -25.13 -16.33 -18.97
N VAL A 435 -25.48 -17.15 -19.96
CA VAL A 435 -25.93 -16.68 -21.28
C VAL A 435 -27.46 -16.76 -21.34
N SER A 436 -28.08 -15.60 -21.54
CA SER A 436 -29.55 -15.43 -21.59
C SER A 436 -30.26 -16.18 -22.71
#